data_AF-B1YDA8-F1
#
_entry.id   AF-B1YDA8-F1
#
_cell.length_a   1.000
_cell.length_b   1.000
_cell.length_c   1.000
_cell.angle_alpha   90.00
_cell.angle_beta   90.00
_cell.angle_gamma   90.00
#
_symmetry.space_group_name_H-M   'P 1'
#
loop_
_entity.id
_entity.type
_entity.pdbx_description
1 polymer ?
#
loop_
_entity_poly.entity_id
_entity_poly.type
_entity_poly.pdbx_seq_one_letter_code
_entity_poly.pdbx_strand_id
1 'polypeptide(L)'
;MERILGIHLEWYRRHISHMALALEALEDGDSQAACYHSYQAVSTLLSGVLGLDPYSPGPVVKTIGSMLKSAVEILPPGAESCASALERQYYGGQEGEICVRCAELLTDLIHQVIK
;
A
#
# COMPACT_ATOMS: atom_id res chain seq x y z
N MET A 1 17.79 15.21 4.12
CA MET A 1 16.53 14.46 4.23
C MET A 1 16.81 13.07 3.71
N GLU A 2 16.76 12.07 4.59
CA GLU A 2 17.15 10.71 4.25
C GLU A 2 16.07 10.08 3.36
N ARG A 3 16.50 9.48 2.25
CA ARG A 3 15.62 8.83 1.26
C ARG A 3 16.18 7.44 0.96
N ILE A 4 15.31 6.45 0.84
CA ILE A 4 15.64 5.12 0.30
C ILE A 4 14.92 5.02 -1.04
N LEU A 5 15.67 4.74 -2.12
CA LEU A 5 15.11 4.65 -3.48
C LEU A 5 14.28 5.90 -3.84
N GLY A 6 14.72 7.11 -3.48
CA GLY A 6 13.93 8.32 -3.72
C GLY A 6 12.64 8.47 -2.88
N ILE A 7 12.29 7.53 -2.01
CA ILE A 7 11.18 7.64 -1.06
C ILE A 7 11.67 8.23 0.27
N HIS A 8 10.90 9.14 0.86
CA HIS A 8 11.18 9.64 2.21
C HIS A 8 11.17 8.49 3.24
N LEU A 9 12.20 8.39 4.08
CA LEU A 9 12.36 7.28 5.05
C LEU A 9 11.10 6.99 5.87
N GLU A 10 10.45 8.04 6.38
CA GLU A 10 9.23 7.88 7.19
C GLU A 10 8.09 7.16 6.45
N TRP A 11 7.91 7.40 5.15
CA TRP A 11 6.91 6.65 4.37
C TRP A 11 7.29 5.18 4.23
N TYR A 12 8.56 4.91 3.96
CA TYR A 12 9.07 3.55 3.83
C TYR A 12 8.96 2.77 5.15
N ARG A 13 9.27 3.43 6.28
CA ARG A 13 9.11 2.88 7.62
C ARG A 13 7.66 2.52 7.93
N ARG A 14 6.71 3.41 7.61
CA ARG A 14 5.26 3.18 7.78
C ARG A 14 4.78 2.01 6.92
N HIS A 15 5.23 1.95 5.67
CA HIS A 15 4.94 0.85 4.77
C HIS A 15 5.36 -0.50 5.38
N ILE A 16 6.62 -0.64 5.80
CA ILE A 16 7.14 -1.87 6.42
C ILE A 16 6.35 -2.22 7.68
N SER A 17 6.10 -1.23 8.54
CA SER A 17 5.37 -1.45 9.80
C SER A 17 3.96 -1.97 9.54
N HIS A 18 3.26 -1.42 8.53
CA HIS A 18 1.93 -1.89 8.16
C HIS A 18 1.94 -3.27 7.49
N MET A 19 2.95 -3.59 6.66
CA MET A 19 3.07 -4.96 6.13
C MET A 19 3.26 -5.99 7.24
N ALA A 20 4.12 -5.70 8.22
CA ALA A 20 4.32 -6.59 9.37
C ALA A 20 3.03 -6.80 10.16
N LEU A 21 2.31 -5.72 10.48
CA LEU A 21 1.02 -5.79 11.19
C LEU A 21 -0.07 -6.50 10.38
N ALA A 22 -0.05 -6.39 9.04
CA ALA A 22 -1.00 -7.09 8.19
C ALA A 22 -0.81 -8.62 8.22
N LEU A 23 0.45 -9.06 8.23
CA LEU A 23 0.82 -10.47 8.34
C LEU A 23 0.47 -11.02 9.72
N GLU A 24 0.84 -10.32 10.79
CA GLU A 24 0.51 -10.70 12.17
C GLU A 24 -1.01 -10.82 12.37
N ALA A 25 -1.79 -9.83 11.91
CA ALA A 25 -3.24 -9.88 11.99
C ALA A 25 -3.84 -11.05 11.20
N LEU A 26 -3.26 -11.41 10.05
CA LEU A 26 -3.71 -12.57 9.28
C LEU A 26 -3.43 -13.89 10.03
N GLU A 27 -2.26 -14.01 10.66
CA GLU A 27 -1.89 -15.17 11.48
C GLU A 27 -2.82 -15.33 12.69
N ASP A 28 -3.25 -14.21 13.30
CA ASP A 28 -4.22 -14.17 14.40
C ASP A 28 -5.67 -14.41 13.95
N GLY A 29 -5.93 -14.48 12.64
CA GLY A 29 -7.27 -14.62 12.07
C GLY A 29 -8.10 -13.33 12.07
N ASP A 30 -7.51 -12.18 12.40
CA ASP A 30 -8.15 -10.87 12.29
C ASP A 30 -8.09 -10.34 10.85
N SER A 31 -9.03 -10.83 10.03
CA SER A 31 -9.14 -10.40 8.63
C SER A 31 -9.40 -8.91 8.46
N GLN A 32 -10.06 -8.26 9.43
CA GLN A 32 -10.35 -6.83 9.36
C GLN A 32 -9.07 -6.02 9.54
N ALA A 33 -8.28 -6.31 10.58
CA ALA A 33 -7.00 -5.68 10.81
C ALA A 33 -6.00 -5.99 9.68
N ALA A 34 -5.98 -7.24 9.17
CA ALA A 34 -5.15 -7.63 8.03
C ALA A 34 -5.45 -6.76 6.78
N CYS A 35 -6.73 -6.57 6.45
CA CYS A 35 -7.13 -5.74 5.32
C CYS A 35 -6.85 -4.25 5.53
N TYR A 36 -7.10 -3.72 6.73
CA TYR A 36 -6.78 -2.35 7.08
C TYR A 36 -5.28 -2.07 6.90
N HIS A 37 -4.43 -2.91 7.47
CA HIS A 37 -2.99 -2.73 7.41
C HIS A 37 -2.43 -2.98 6.00
N SER A 38 -2.97 -3.93 5.25
CA SER A 38 -2.61 -4.15 3.84
C SER A 38 -2.87 -2.90 2.99
N TYR A 39 -4.02 -2.26 3.15
CA TYR A 39 -4.34 -1.00 2.46
C TYR A 39 -3.35 0.11 2.85
N GLN A 40 -3.11 0.30 4.15
CA GLN A 40 -2.23 1.35 4.65
C GLN A 40 -0.78 1.14 4.21
N ALA A 41 -0.32 -0.10 4.15
CA ALA A 41 1.01 -0.43 3.65
C ALA A 41 1.21 0.06 2.20
N VAL A 42 0.26 -0.22 1.31
CA VAL A 42 0.34 0.22 -0.10
C VAL A 42 0.16 1.73 -0.22
N SER A 43 -0.79 2.32 0.50
CA SER A 43 -1.06 3.77 0.47
C SER A 43 0.15 4.59 0.94
N THR A 44 0.81 4.16 2.02
CA THR A 44 2.01 4.84 2.55
C THR A 44 3.19 4.74 1.58
N LEU A 45 3.41 3.58 0.96
CA LEU A 45 4.45 3.40 -0.05
C LEU A 45 4.21 4.31 -1.26
N LEU A 46 3.00 4.31 -1.82
CA LEU A 46 2.63 5.18 -2.94
C LEU A 46 2.72 6.67 -2.58
N SER A 47 2.39 7.05 -1.35
CA SER A 47 2.56 8.42 -0.87
C SER A 47 4.03 8.85 -0.93
N GLY A 48 4.93 7.94 -0.56
CA GLY A 48 6.36 8.11 -0.70
C GLY A 48 6.82 8.27 -2.16
N VAL A 49 6.33 7.41 -3.06
CA VAL A 49 6.65 7.46 -4.50
C VAL A 49 6.18 8.77 -5.13
N LEU A 50 5.00 9.25 -4.76
CA LEU A 50 4.44 10.50 -5.25
C LEU A 50 5.06 11.75 -4.60
N GLY A 51 6.05 11.57 -3.72
CA GLY A 51 6.79 12.68 -3.10
C GLY A 51 5.95 13.49 -2.10
N LEU A 52 4.91 12.89 -1.50
CA LEU A 52 4.11 13.55 -0.48
C LEU A 52 4.94 13.76 0.80
N ASP A 53 4.66 14.84 1.54
CA ASP A 53 5.28 15.08 2.84
C ASP A 53 4.66 14.15 3.91
N PRO A 54 5.45 13.33 4.63
CA PRO A 54 4.93 12.42 5.66
C PRO A 54 4.39 13.09 6.92
N TYR A 55 4.71 14.36 7.16
CA TYR A 55 4.27 15.16 8.30
C TYR A 55 3.15 16.14 7.92
N SER A 56 3.01 16.43 6.63
CA SER A 56 1.94 17.29 6.11
C SER A 56 1.46 16.82 4.73
N PRO A 57 0.82 15.64 4.63
CA PRO A 57 0.47 15.01 3.34
C PRO A 57 -0.57 15.77 2.51
N GLY A 58 -1.13 16.86 3.03
CA GLY A 58 -2.20 17.63 2.39
C GLY A 58 -3.54 16.88 2.37
N PRO A 59 -4.62 17.51 1.87
CA PRO A 59 -5.92 16.86 1.70
C PRO A 59 -5.89 15.93 0.49
N VAL A 60 -5.21 14.80 0.61
CA VAL A 60 -5.04 13.84 -0.49
C VAL A 60 -5.93 12.63 -0.21
N VAL A 61 -7.20 12.71 -0.61
CA VAL A 61 -8.03 11.52 -0.79
C VAL A 61 -7.67 10.94 -2.15
N LYS A 62 -6.66 10.09 -2.20
CA LYS A 62 -6.35 9.31 -3.41
C LYS A 62 -6.54 7.85 -3.10
N THR A 63 -7.44 7.22 -3.85
CA THR A 63 -7.62 5.77 -3.83
C THR A 63 -6.33 5.11 -4.33
N ILE A 64 -6.03 3.88 -3.90
CA ILE A 64 -4.83 3.13 -4.32
C ILE A 64 -4.75 3.08 -5.85
N GLY A 65 -5.87 2.84 -6.53
CA GLY A 65 -5.94 2.80 -7.99
C GLY A 65 -5.51 4.12 -8.65
N SER A 66 -5.94 5.26 -8.09
CA SER A 66 -5.54 6.58 -8.60
C SER A 66 -4.06 6.90 -8.36
N MET A 67 -3.52 6.47 -7.21
CA MET A 67 -2.12 6.65 -6.86
C MET A 67 -1.23 5.78 -7.75
N LEU A 68 -1.61 4.51 -7.98
CA LEU A 68 -0.90 3.59 -8.87
C LEU A 68 -0.78 4.14 -10.29
N LYS A 69 -1.86 4.69 -10.85
CA LYS A 69 -1.85 5.31 -12.19
C LYS A 69 -0.96 6.56 -12.27
N SER A 70 -0.76 7.23 -11.14
CA SER A 70 0.14 8.38 -11.05
C SER A 70 1.60 7.97 -10.85
N ALA A 71 1.84 6.80 -10.27
CA ALA A 71 3.16 6.30 -9.89
C ALA A 71 3.80 5.40 -10.95
N VAL A 72 3.00 4.72 -11.78
CA VAL A 72 3.43 3.69 -12.73
C VAL A 72 2.86 3.98 -14.11
N GLU A 73 3.71 4.02 -15.15
CA GLU A 73 3.29 4.27 -16.52
C GLU A 73 2.50 3.10 -17.14
N ILE A 74 2.86 1.86 -16.81
CA ILE A 74 2.22 0.64 -17.32
C ILE A 74 1.90 -0.29 -16.16
N LEU A 75 0.60 -0.49 -15.91
CA LEU A 75 0.13 -1.43 -14.90
C LEU A 75 0.06 -2.86 -15.48
N PRO A 76 0.70 -3.86 -14.86
CA PRO A 76 0.58 -5.24 -15.27
C PRO A 76 -0.81 -5.80 -14.93
N PRO A 77 -1.19 -6.94 -15.54
CA PRO A 77 -2.43 -7.62 -15.23
C PRO A 77 -2.58 -7.89 -13.73
N GLY A 78 -3.76 -7.63 -13.17
CA GLY A 78 -4.06 -7.88 -11.76
C GLY A 78 -3.78 -6.71 -10.81
N ALA A 79 -2.96 -5.72 -11.20
CA ALA A 79 -2.68 -4.56 -10.34
C ALA A 79 -3.95 -3.73 -10.05
N GLU A 80 -4.76 -3.44 -11.08
CA GLU A 80 -6.04 -2.73 -10.90
C GLU A 80 -7.04 -3.53 -10.07
N SER A 81 -7.09 -4.86 -10.27
CA SER A 81 -7.96 -5.74 -9.50
C SER A 81 -7.56 -5.77 -8.03
N CYS A 82 -6.26 -5.81 -7.73
CA CYS A 82 -5.76 -5.76 -6.36
C CYS A 82 -5.98 -4.40 -5.69
N ALA A 83 -5.80 -3.30 -6.42
CA ALA A 83 -6.13 -1.97 -5.92
C ALA A 83 -7.61 -1.87 -5.53
N SER A 84 -8.50 -2.35 -6.40
CA SER A 84 -9.94 -2.39 -6.15
C SER A 84 -10.30 -3.31 -4.97
N ALA A 85 -9.63 -4.47 -4.84
CA ALA A 85 -9.84 -5.39 -3.73
C ALA A 85 -9.48 -4.74 -2.39
N LEU A 86 -8.30 -4.12 -2.29
CA LEU A 86 -7.87 -3.41 -1.09
C LEU A 86 -8.82 -2.26 -0.72
N GLU A 87 -9.27 -1.47 -1.69
CA GLU A 87 -10.21 -0.37 -1.47
C GLU A 87 -11.58 -0.85 -0.95
N ARG A 88 -12.10 -1.95 -1.51
CA ARG A 88 -13.37 -2.54 -1.07
C ARG A 88 -13.26 -3.16 0.32
N GLN A 89 -12.19 -3.90 0.56
CA GLN A 89 -12.00 -4.66 1.80
C GLN A 89 -11.48 -3.80 2.95
N TYR A 90 -11.03 -2.57 2.70
CA TYR A 90 -10.59 -1.65 3.75
C TYR A 90 -11.64 -1.46 4.87
N TYR A 91 -12.93 -1.40 4.49
CA TYR A 91 -14.03 -1.36 5.46
C TYR A 91 -14.72 -2.73 5.65
N GLY A 92 -14.68 -3.59 4.63
CA GLY A 92 -15.37 -4.88 4.63
C GLY A 92 -14.66 -5.96 5.48
N GLY A 93 -13.34 -6.01 5.41
CA GLY A 93 -12.50 -6.85 6.28
C GLY A 93 -12.76 -8.36 6.21
N GLN A 94 -13.38 -8.88 5.15
CA GLN A 94 -13.81 -10.29 5.12
C GLN A 94 -12.81 -11.24 4.45
N GLU A 95 -11.81 -10.71 3.76
CA GLU A 95 -10.90 -11.48 2.91
C GLU A 95 -9.43 -11.16 3.23
N GLY A 96 -9.00 -11.40 4.48
CA GLY A 96 -7.65 -11.07 4.96
C GLY A 96 -6.52 -11.59 4.07
N GLU A 97 -6.58 -12.86 3.66
CA GLU A 97 -5.59 -13.47 2.74
C GLU A 97 -5.51 -12.75 1.40
N ILE A 98 -6.66 -12.33 0.84
CA ILE A 98 -6.70 -11.62 -0.45
C ILE A 98 -6.09 -10.24 -0.29
N CYS A 99 -6.37 -9.55 0.82
CA CYS A 99 -5.79 -8.25 1.12
C CYS A 99 -4.26 -8.31 1.22
N VAL A 100 -3.72 -9.23 2.01
CA VAL A 100 -2.26 -9.39 2.19
C VAL A 100 -1.59 -9.71 0.86
N ARG A 101 -2.10 -10.71 0.12
CA ARG A 101 -1.54 -11.10 -1.18
C ARG A 101 -1.57 -9.94 -2.19
N CYS A 102 -2.63 -9.14 -2.18
CA CYS A 102 -2.72 -7.97 -3.05
C CYS A 102 -1.78 -6.85 -2.62
N ALA A 103 -1.55 -6.66 -1.32
CA ALA A 103 -0.56 -5.72 -0.83
C ALA A 103 0.87 -6.12 -1.21
N GLU A 104 1.22 -7.41 -1.10
CA GLU A 104 2.51 -7.94 -1.56
C GLU A 104 2.71 -7.71 -3.06
N LEU A 105 1.74 -8.11 -3.89
CA LEU A 105 1.81 -7.94 -5.35
C LEU A 105 2.03 -6.48 -5.75
N LEU A 106 1.27 -5.56 -5.13
CA LEU A 106 1.41 -4.13 -5.42
C LEU A 106 2.73 -3.56 -4.87
N THR A 107 3.21 -4.05 -3.74
CA THR A 107 4.50 -3.64 -3.18
C THR A 107 5.64 -4.03 -4.10
N ASP A 108 5.66 -5.26 -4.60
CA ASP A 108 6.67 -5.74 -5.54
C ASP A 108 6.64 -4.96 -6.84
N LEU A 109 5.45 -4.69 -7.39
CA LEU A 109 5.26 -3.82 -8.54
C LEU A 109 5.90 -2.45 -8.31
N ILE A 110 5.54 -1.81 -7.19
CA ILE A 110 5.99 -0.46 -6.89
C ILE A 110 7.52 -0.46 -6.75
N HIS A 111 8.12 -1.44 -6.06
CA HIS A 111 9.58 -1.55 -5.96
C HIS A 111 10.29 -1.75 -7.31
N GLN A 112 9.66 -2.34 -8.33
CA GLN A 112 10.27 -2.48 -9.66
C GLN A 112 10.41 -1.14 -10.39
N VAL A 113 9.56 -0.15 -10.08
CA VAL A 113 9.58 1.16 -10.76
C VAL A 113 10.39 2.20 -10.02
N ILE A 114 10.67 1.98 -8.73
CA ILE A 114 11.47 2.89 -7.92
C ILE A 114 12.95 2.46 -8.01
N LYS A 115 13.82 3.35 -8.49
CA LYS A 115 15.27 3.14 -8.64
C LYS A 115 16.08 3.96 -7.64
#